data_AF-A0A0C2GPE1-F1
#
_entry.id   AF-A0A0C2GPE1-F1
#
_cell.length_a   1.000
_cell.length_b   1.000
_cell.length_c   1.000
_cell.angle_alpha   90.00
_cell.angle_beta   90.00
_cell.angle_gamma   90.00
#
_symmetry.space_group_name_H-M   'P 1'
#
loop_
_entity.id
_entity.type
_entity.pdbx_description
1 polymer ?
#
loop_
_entity_poly.entity_id
_entity_poly.type
_entity_poly.pdbx_seq_one_letter_code
_entity_poly.pdbx_strand_id
1 'polypeptide(L)'
;MKVLIILCSSVSIAFACSCFPQSANDAFCEADWVSRVKVNCFHNPHNDETGMYDVIYTVKHIRIYKKPAHVSTLPPLVYTPSNGATCGLYMEVGKEYLLSGRVTRLHDICSITCANL
;
A
#
# COMPACT_ATOMS: atom_id res chain seq x y z
N MET A 1 35.50 -43.53 7.41
CA MET A 1 35.70 -42.25 6.71
C MET A 1 34.31 -41.72 6.37
N LYS A 2 33.73 -40.89 7.25
CA LYS A 2 32.36 -40.36 7.11
C LYS A 2 32.49 -38.95 6.55
N VAL A 3 32.32 -38.82 5.23
CA VAL A 3 32.30 -37.51 4.56
C VAL A 3 30.99 -36.83 4.94
N LEU A 4 31.05 -35.94 5.92
CA LEU A 4 29.94 -35.09 6.32
C LEU A 4 29.78 -34.01 5.24
N ILE A 5 28.84 -34.19 4.32
CA ILE A 5 28.49 -33.18 3.32
C ILE A 5 27.75 -32.06 4.06
N ILE A 6 28.49 -30.99 4.38
CA ILE A 6 27.93 -29.75 4.94
C ILE A 6 27.25 -29.01 3.79
N LEU A 7 25.94 -29.19 3.65
CA LEU A 7 25.08 -28.34 2.82
C LEU A 7 24.98 -26.96 3.48
N CYS A 8 25.89 -26.08 3.10
CA CYS A 8 25.86 -24.66 3.44
C CYS A 8 24.81 -23.98 2.54
N SER A 9 23.53 -24.13 2.90
CA SER A 9 22.40 -23.47 2.24
C SER A 9 22.45 -21.98 2.56
N SER A 10 22.99 -21.17 1.65
CA SER A 10 22.86 -19.71 1.72
C SER A 10 21.39 -19.33 1.50
N VAL A 11 20.67 -19.09 2.60
CA VAL A 11 19.31 -18.54 2.56
C VAL A 11 19.41 -17.09 2.07
N SER A 12 19.22 -16.88 0.77
CA SER A 12 19.06 -15.55 0.22
C SER A 12 17.69 -15.00 0.65
N ILE A 13 17.67 -13.81 1.24
CA ILE A 13 16.43 -13.09 1.55
C ILE A 13 15.82 -12.66 0.20
N ALA A 14 14.73 -13.30 -0.21
CA ALA A 14 13.99 -12.90 -1.39
C ALA A 14 13.02 -11.76 -1.02
N PHE A 15 13.25 -10.56 -1.56
CA PHE A 15 12.26 -9.49 -1.53
C PHE A 15 11.20 -9.80 -2.60
N ALA A 16 9.96 -10.07 -2.19
CA ALA A 16 8.90 -10.50 -3.10
C ALA A 16 8.19 -9.33 -3.82
N CYS A 17 8.21 -8.13 -3.25
CA CYS A 17 7.60 -6.97 -3.90
C CYS A 17 8.56 -6.34 -4.94
N SER A 18 8.07 -6.16 -6.16
CA SER A 18 8.75 -5.41 -7.22
C SER A 18 7.75 -4.47 -7.87
N CYS A 19 7.97 -3.16 -7.72
CA CYS A 19 7.14 -2.12 -8.35
C CYS A 19 7.80 -1.68 -9.66
N PHE A 20 6.98 -1.53 -10.71
CA PHE A 20 7.46 -0.96 -11.97
C PHE A 20 7.60 0.57 -11.81
N PRO A 21 8.77 1.17 -12.07
CA PRO A 21 8.94 2.61 -11.96
C PRO A 21 8.12 3.30 -13.06
N GLN A 22 7.30 4.28 -12.66
CA GLN A 22 6.43 5.04 -13.58
C GLN A 22 6.66 6.54 -13.42
N SER A 23 6.42 7.30 -14.48
CA SER A 23 6.41 8.76 -14.37
C SER A 23 5.21 9.22 -13.52
N ALA A 24 5.30 10.39 -12.91
CA ALA A 24 4.19 10.95 -12.15
C ALA A 24 2.92 11.16 -13.01
N ASN A 25 3.09 11.41 -14.32
CA ASN A 25 1.98 11.55 -15.24
C ASN A 25 1.30 10.20 -15.49
N ASP A 26 2.07 9.15 -15.73
CA ASP A 26 1.53 7.81 -15.97
C ASP A 26 0.82 7.27 -14.72
N ALA A 27 1.43 7.42 -13.54
CA ALA A 27 0.82 7.04 -12.27
C ALA A 27 -0.50 7.78 -12.02
N PHE A 28 -0.56 9.08 -12.35
CA PHE A 28 -1.80 9.86 -12.26
C PHE A 28 -2.86 9.39 -13.26
N CYS A 29 -2.47 9.10 -14.50
CA CYS A 29 -3.36 8.64 -15.56
C CYS A 29 -3.95 7.27 -15.26
N GLU A 30 -3.14 6.35 -14.74
CA GLU A 30 -3.56 4.99 -14.43
C GLU A 30 -4.37 4.88 -13.14
N ALA A 31 -4.15 5.74 -12.14
CA ALA A 31 -4.86 5.68 -10.86
C ALA A 31 -6.38 5.95 -10.99
N ASP A 32 -7.19 5.31 -10.16
CA ASP A 32 -8.63 5.60 -10.11
C ASP A 32 -8.92 6.85 -9.26
N TRP A 33 -8.06 7.11 -8.28
CA TRP A 33 -8.13 8.26 -7.39
C TRP A 33 -6.74 8.82 -7.09
N VAL A 34 -6.67 10.13 -6.85
CA VAL A 34 -5.46 10.84 -6.44
C VAL A 34 -5.84 11.94 -5.45
N SER A 35 -5.20 11.95 -4.28
CA SER A 35 -5.49 12.94 -3.23
C SER A 35 -4.25 13.24 -2.39
N ARG A 36 -4.10 14.51 -2.02
CA ARG A 36 -3.29 14.89 -0.86
C ARG A 36 -4.09 14.58 0.40
N VAL A 37 -3.51 13.81 1.31
CA VAL A 37 -4.16 13.35 2.54
C VAL A 37 -3.30 13.61 3.75
N LYS A 38 -3.93 13.70 4.93
CA LYS A 38 -3.26 13.61 6.23
C LYS A 38 -3.65 12.30 6.90
N VAL A 39 -2.68 11.55 7.40
CA VAL A 39 -2.95 10.32 8.15
C VAL A 39 -3.40 10.68 9.57
N ASN A 40 -4.60 10.27 9.96
CA ASN A 40 -5.15 10.53 11.29
C ASN A 40 -4.93 9.35 12.23
N CYS A 41 -5.14 8.12 11.73
CA CYS A 41 -5.03 6.91 12.53
C CYS A 41 -4.50 5.74 11.69
N PHE A 42 -3.84 4.80 12.37
CA PHE A 42 -3.44 3.50 11.83
C PHE A 42 -4.16 2.41 12.62
N HIS A 43 -4.74 1.44 11.92
CA HIS A 43 -5.38 0.28 12.50
C HIS A 43 -4.91 -0.98 11.77
N ASN A 44 -4.36 -1.94 12.51
CA ASN A 44 -4.05 -3.27 12.00
C ASN A 44 -5.13 -4.23 12.53
N PRO A 45 -6.22 -4.47 11.77
CA PRO A 45 -7.35 -5.25 12.24
C PRO A 45 -7.01 -6.72 12.52
N HIS A 46 -5.96 -7.24 11.90
CA HIS A 46 -5.65 -8.66 11.96
C HIS A 46 -4.52 -9.02 12.91
N ASN A 47 -3.70 -8.07 13.35
CA ASN A 47 -2.59 -8.20 14.33
C ASN A 47 -1.91 -9.59 14.37
N ASP A 48 -1.75 -10.17 13.20
CA ASP A 48 -1.33 -11.54 13.00
C ASP A 48 0.14 -11.49 12.59
N GLU A 49 0.93 -12.37 13.20
CA GLU A 49 2.38 -12.41 13.03
C GLU A 49 2.78 -12.86 11.60
N THR A 50 1.83 -13.32 10.77
CA THR A 50 2.09 -13.78 9.39
C THR A 50 2.22 -12.63 8.40
N GLY A 51 1.72 -11.42 8.73
CA GLY A 51 1.78 -10.26 7.84
C GLY A 51 0.98 -10.44 6.54
N MET A 52 0.03 -11.39 6.53
CA MET A 52 -0.76 -11.78 5.36
C MET A 52 -1.96 -10.85 5.12
N TYR A 53 -2.33 -10.03 6.11
CA TYR A 53 -3.52 -9.19 6.08
C TYR A 53 -3.22 -7.71 5.77
N ASP A 54 -4.23 -6.98 5.28
CA ASP A 54 -4.16 -5.55 5.02
C ASP A 54 -4.27 -4.72 6.31
N VAL A 55 -3.48 -3.64 6.38
CA VAL A 55 -3.65 -2.57 7.36
C VAL A 55 -4.54 -1.47 6.82
N ILE A 56 -5.19 -0.76 7.74
CA ILE A 56 -6.16 0.28 7.43
C ILE A 56 -5.68 1.61 8.01
N TYR A 57 -5.56 2.61 7.16
CA TYR A 57 -5.28 3.99 7.56
C TYR A 57 -6.54 4.82 7.45
N THR A 58 -6.89 5.54 8.53
CA THR A 58 -7.89 6.59 8.47
C THR A 58 -7.20 7.89 8.07
N VAL A 59 -7.61 8.46 6.95
CA VAL A 59 -7.03 9.66 6.37
C VAL A 59 -8.06 10.77 6.24
N LYS A 60 -7.59 12.01 6.31
CA LYS A 60 -8.36 13.20 5.92
C LYS A 60 -7.90 13.65 4.55
N HIS A 61 -8.80 13.64 3.56
CA HIS A 61 -8.55 14.22 2.26
C HIS A 61 -8.44 15.76 2.37
N ILE A 62 -7.24 16.30 2.18
CA ILE A 62 -7.00 17.74 2.18
C ILE A 62 -7.38 18.31 0.81
N ARG A 63 -6.97 17.62 -0.25
CA ARG A 63 -7.27 18.00 -1.63
C ARG A 63 -7.37 16.77 -2.52
N ILE A 64 -8.50 16.63 -3.20
CA ILE A 64 -8.74 15.55 -4.17
C ILE A 64 -8.42 16.09 -5.57
N TYR A 65 -7.53 15.40 -6.29
CA TYR A 65 -7.14 15.73 -7.66
C TYR A 65 -7.83 14.85 -8.70
N LYS A 66 -8.12 13.59 -8.33
CA LYS A 66 -8.83 12.62 -9.18
C LYS A 66 -9.72 11.74 -8.32
N LYS A 67 -10.92 11.44 -8.81
CA LYS A 67 -11.84 10.45 -8.24
C LYS A 67 -12.71 9.85 -9.35
N PRO A 68 -13.23 8.63 -9.19
CA PRO A 68 -14.18 8.07 -10.14
C PRO A 68 -15.48 8.89 -10.20
N ALA A 69 -16.12 8.94 -11.37
CA ALA A 69 -17.33 9.74 -11.58
C ALA A 69 -18.52 9.31 -10.70
N HIS A 70 -18.61 8.03 -10.36
CA HIS A 70 -19.69 7.46 -9.52
C HIS A 70 -19.50 7.73 -8.03
N VAL A 71 -18.30 8.13 -7.59
CA VAL A 71 -17.99 8.38 -6.18
C VAL A 71 -18.19 9.87 -5.89
N SER A 72 -19.11 10.22 -4.99
CA SER A 72 -19.31 11.61 -4.57
C SER A 72 -18.08 12.15 -3.84
N THR A 73 -17.66 11.44 -2.78
CA THR A 73 -16.50 11.77 -1.94
C THR A 73 -15.69 10.50 -1.70
N LEU A 74 -14.34 10.59 -1.73
CA LEU A 74 -13.48 9.45 -1.44
C LEU A 74 -13.65 8.98 0.01
N PRO A 75 -13.63 7.67 0.28
CA PRO A 75 -13.72 7.14 1.64
C PRO A 75 -12.51 7.58 2.47
N PRO A 76 -12.68 7.78 3.79
CA PRO A 76 -11.56 8.12 4.66
C PRO A 76 -10.63 6.93 4.96
N LEU A 77 -10.97 5.72 4.51
CA LEU A 77 -10.20 4.51 4.78
C LEU A 77 -9.33 4.15 3.57
N VAL A 78 -8.04 3.98 3.81
CA VAL A 78 -7.05 3.54 2.83
C VAL A 78 -6.45 2.22 3.28
N TYR A 79 -6.51 1.23 2.40
CA TYR A 79 -6.02 -0.12 2.63
C TYR A 79 -4.69 -0.32 1.92
N THR A 80 -3.76 -0.97 2.60
CA THR A 80 -2.50 -1.41 2.03
C THR A 80 -2.08 -2.70 2.74
N PRO A 81 -1.33 -3.59 2.09
CA PRO A 81 -0.79 -4.77 2.76
C PRO A 81 0.05 -4.39 3.99
N SER A 82 0.06 -5.24 5.01
CA SER A 82 0.80 -4.99 6.26
C SER A 82 2.32 -5.14 6.11
N ASN A 83 2.77 -5.88 5.10
CA ASN A 83 4.17 -6.25 4.90
C ASN A 83 4.74 -5.64 3.60
N GLY A 84 5.96 -5.11 3.65
CA GLY A 84 6.68 -4.64 2.46
C GLY A 84 6.90 -5.73 1.40
N ALA A 85 6.98 -7.01 1.81
CA ALA A 85 7.08 -8.13 0.88
C ALA A 85 5.84 -8.29 -0.02
N THR A 86 4.67 -7.84 0.44
CA THR A 86 3.41 -7.78 -0.31
C THR A 86 3.12 -6.37 -0.81
N CYS A 87 4.15 -5.51 -0.89
CA CYS A 87 4.07 -4.11 -1.31
C CYS A 87 3.26 -3.20 -0.38
N GLY A 88 3.25 -3.55 0.91
CA GLY A 88 2.70 -2.74 1.97
C GLY A 88 3.43 -1.41 2.15
N LEU A 89 2.67 -0.33 2.31
CA LEU A 89 3.18 1.00 2.59
C LEU A 89 3.05 1.34 4.07
N TYR A 90 4.15 1.79 4.65
CA TYR A 90 4.18 2.35 5.99
C TYR A 90 4.00 3.87 5.92
N MET A 91 2.96 4.40 6.54
CA MET A 91 2.68 5.83 6.60
C MET A 91 2.63 6.29 8.06
N GLU A 92 3.22 7.45 8.33
CA GLU A 92 3.27 8.01 9.69
C GLU A 92 1.97 8.77 10.00
N VAL A 93 1.41 8.50 11.18
CA VAL A 93 0.28 9.27 11.71
C VAL A 93 0.68 10.73 11.91
N GLY A 94 -0.17 11.65 11.44
CA GLY A 94 0.05 13.10 11.51
C GLY A 94 0.79 13.68 10.32
N LYS A 95 1.41 12.85 9.47
CA LYS A 95 2.06 13.30 8.22
C LYS A 95 1.08 13.41 7.07
N GLU A 96 1.49 14.17 6.07
CA GLU A 96 0.74 14.35 4.83
C GLU A 96 1.44 13.66 3.66
N TYR A 97 0.65 13.05 2.79
CA TYR A 97 1.14 12.32 1.63
C TYR A 97 0.31 12.66 0.40
N LEU A 98 0.92 12.59 -0.78
CA LEU A 98 0.21 12.53 -2.05
C LEU A 98 0.02 11.06 -2.39
N LEU A 99 -1.23 10.60 -2.37
CA LEU A 99 -1.57 9.21 -2.63
C LEU A 99 -2.30 9.07 -3.95
N SER A 100 -1.98 8.00 -4.67
CA SER A 100 -2.65 7.56 -5.88
C SER A 100 -2.89 6.06 -5.79
N GLY A 101 -4.08 5.60 -6.19
CA GLY A 101 -4.40 4.18 -6.05
C GLY A 101 -5.65 3.75 -6.82
N ARG A 102 -6.13 2.55 -6.48
CA ARG A 102 -7.33 1.96 -7.08
C ARG A 102 -8.53 2.13 -6.15
N VAL A 103 -9.72 2.12 -6.74
CA VAL A 103 -10.99 2.03 -6.01
C VAL A 103 -11.64 0.69 -6.31
N THR A 104 -11.79 -0.16 -5.29
CA THR A 104 -12.46 -1.45 -5.46
C THR A 104 -13.98 -1.26 -5.43
N ARG A 105 -14.65 -1.58 -6.54
CA ARG A 105 -16.10 -1.35 -6.76
C ARG A 105 -17.04 -2.03 -5.75
N LEU A 106 -16.59 -3.09 -5.08
CA LEU A 106 -17.44 -3.85 -4.16
C LEU A 106 -17.74 -3.10 -2.86
N HIS A 107 -16.91 -2.13 -2.47
CA HIS A 107 -17.04 -1.42 -1.19
C HIS A 107 -16.60 0.06 -1.28
N ASP A 108 -16.38 0.60 -2.48
CA ASP A 108 -15.78 1.91 -2.73
C ASP A 108 -14.50 2.15 -1.92
N ILE A 109 -13.70 1.10 -1.72
CA ILE A 109 -12.49 1.14 -0.89
C ILE A 109 -11.31 1.69 -1.69
N CYS A 110 -10.56 2.62 -1.10
CA CYS A 110 -9.29 3.09 -1.63
C CYS A 110 -8.15 2.14 -1.22
N SER A 111 -7.45 1.57 -2.19
CA SER A 111 -6.27 0.72 -1.95
C SER A 111 -5.02 1.23 -2.66
N ILE A 112 -3.87 0.94 -2.07
CA ILE A 112 -2.55 1.34 -2.59
C ILE A 112 -1.58 0.16 -2.38
N THR A 113 -0.88 -0.24 -3.44
CA THR A 113 0.04 -1.39 -3.42
C THR A 113 1.40 -1.09 -4.03
N CYS A 114 1.72 0.17 -4.33
CA CYS A 114 3.03 0.66 -4.73
C CYS A 114 2.92 2.20 -4.70
N ALA A 115 3.80 2.90 -4.00
CA ALA A 115 3.87 4.36 -4.07
C ALA A 115 5.15 4.76 -4.81
N ASN A 116 5.01 5.60 -5.84
CA ASN A 116 6.14 6.39 -6.33
C ASN A 116 6.35 7.51 -5.30
N LEU A 117 7.22 7.27 -4.31
CA LEU A 117 7.67 8.27 -3.34
C LEU A 117 8.74 9.18 -3.96
#